data_AF-A0A2G3E777-F1
#
_entry.id   AF-A0A2G3E777-F1
#
_cell.length_a   1.000
_cell.length_b   1.000
_cell.length_c   1.000
_cell.angle_alpha   90.00
_cell.angle_beta   90.00
_cell.angle_gamma   90.00
#
_symmetry.space_group_name_H-M   'P 1'
#
loop_
_entity.id
_entity.type
_entity.pdbx_description
1 polymer ?
#
loop_
_entity_poly.entity_id
_entity_poly.type
_entity_poly.pdbx_seq_one_letter_code
_entity_poly.pdbx_strand_id
1 'polypeptide(L)'
;MAKGKLEDFINAVSENGAQDFLESDLAKTAAAELGKHVVEEGTALAIGSVFAAIAPRLNGIRLTYKEKRFERNIKEALSVLDKKIDVLDNHITSLSNEMQDKFRGLYVEWILDNLYEEKQIEKVPYQIQGFINMMNMDTTDDIMLIFLETLNQLTVLDIDVLKMYSYEYEENWLNVCEKRGISYEQMDMIKAKLERHGLLYSNNDDQRDANIDLVVEYLDKRVKEENKKNGNLSNIRLGKTKKVKKTESYSITKLGRDFLKKIG
;
A
#
# COMPACT_ATOMS: atom_id res chain seq x y z
N MET A 1 19.95 17.14 17.29
CA MET A 1 18.50 17.29 17.51
C MET A 1 18.24 17.13 19.00
N ALA A 2 17.43 18.00 19.60
CA ALA A 2 17.04 17.84 21.00
C ALA A 2 15.91 16.81 21.08
N LYS A 3 16.03 15.83 21.98
CA LYS A 3 14.95 14.87 22.24
C LYS A 3 13.95 15.48 23.21
N GLY A 4 12.67 15.31 22.92
CA GLY A 4 11.57 15.84 23.72
C GLY A 4 10.50 14.79 23.96
N LYS A 5 9.66 15.01 24.98
CA LYS A 5 8.45 14.21 25.16
C LYS A 5 7.43 14.60 24.10
N LEU A 6 6.83 13.59 23.50
CA LEU A 6 5.84 13.80 22.46
C LEU A 6 4.56 14.48 22.97
N GLU A 7 4.15 14.19 24.21
CA GLU A 7 2.96 14.76 24.85
C GLU A 7 3.03 16.28 24.91
N ASP A 8 4.16 16.80 25.37
CA ASP A 8 4.38 18.24 25.53
C ASP A 8 4.24 18.96 24.17
N PHE A 9 4.77 18.35 23.11
CA PHE A 9 4.68 18.90 21.75
C PHE A 9 3.25 18.85 21.20
N ILE A 10 2.59 17.69 21.30
CA ILE A 10 1.21 17.51 20.82
C ILE A 10 0.26 18.46 21.55
N ASN A 11 0.40 18.58 22.88
CA ASN A 11 -0.43 19.47 23.68
C ASN A 11 -0.23 20.92 23.26
N ALA A 12 1.02 21.37 23.06
CA ALA A 12 1.30 22.73 22.59
C ALA A 12 0.70 23.02 21.20
N VAL A 13 0.78 22.07 20.26
CA VAL A 13 0.18 22.23 18.92
C VAL A 13 -1.35 22.27 19.00
N SER A 14 -1.93 21.44 19.86
CA SER A 14 -3.37 21.35 20.07
C SER A 14 -3.94 22.61 20.74
N GLU A 15 -3.26 23.13 21.77
CA GLU A 15 -3.61 24.37 22.48
C GLU A 15 -3.63 25.59 21.58
N ASN A 16 -2.72 25.67 20.62
CA ASN A 16 -2.63 26.79 19.68
C ASN A 16 -3.68 26.75 18.55
N GLY A 17 -4.36 25.61 18.33
CA GLY A 17 -5.24 25.39 17.18
C GLY A 17 -6.71 25.05 17.51
N ALA A 18 -7.03 24.51 18.69
CA ALA A 18 -8.40 24.15 19.06
C ALA A 18 -8.55 23.88 20.57
N GLN A 19 -9.17 24.82 21.27
CA GLN A 19 -9.52 24.67 22.69
C GLN A 19 -10.44 23.45 22.94
N ASP A 20 -11.24 23.06 21.95
CA ASP A 20 -12.20 21.94 22.03
C ASP A 20 -11.61 20.57 21.62
N PHE A 21 -10.53 20.52 20.84
CA PHE A 21 -9.86 19.24 20.50
C PHE A 21 -9.23 18.63 21.76
N LEU A 22 -8.65 19.47 22.61
CA LEU A 22 -8.10 19.09 23.91
C LEU A 22 -9.16 18.48 24.82
N GLU A 23 -10.43 18.81 24.65
CA GLU A 23 -11.51 18.20 25.44
C GLU A 23 -11.95 16.84 24.90
N SER A 24 -11.57 16.49 23.67
CA SER A 24 -11.90 15.17 23.13
C SER A 24 -11.10 14.09 23.88
N ASP A 25 -11.81 13.07 24.37
CA ASP A 25 -11.19 11.90 25.02
C ASP A 25 -10.16 11.22 24.11
N LEU A 26 -10.36 11.31 22.79
CA LEU A 26 -9.43 10.83 21.78
C LEU A 26 -8.05 11.50 21.93
N ALA A 27 -8.04 12.83 21.90
CA ALA A 27 -6.80 13.62 21.92
C ALA A 27 -6.03 13.39 23.20
N LYS A 28 -6.71 13.47 24.36
CA LYS A 28 -6.08 13.26 25.67
C LYS A 28 -5.50 11.85 25.79
N THR A 29 -6.26 10.83 25.40
CA THR A 29 -5.81 9.44 25.49
C THR A 29 -4.62 9.19 24.57
N ALA A 30 -4.72 9.63 23.30
CA ALA A 30 -3.65 9.44 22.34
C ALA A 30 -2.39 10.24 22.72
N ALA A 31 -2.52 11.49 23.18
CA ALA A 31 -1.39 12.30 23.64
C ALA A 31 -0.72 11.67 24.87
N ALA A 32 -1.49 11.14 25.83
CA ALA A 32 -0.95 10.47 27.01
C ALA A 32 -0.28 9.12 26.68
N GLU A 33 -0.80 8.36 25.71
CA GLU A 33 -0.21 7.10 25.27
C GLU A 33 1.08 7.35 24.48
N LEU A 34 0.99 8.15 23.41
CA LEU A 34 2.13 8.54 22.57
C LEU A 34 3.18 9.33 23.37
N GLY A 35 2.72 10.06 24.38
CA GLY A 35 3.51 10.89 25.27
C GLY A 35 4.58 10.21 26.09
N LYS A 36 4.41 8.90 26.31
CA LYS A 36 5.38 8.07 27.06
C LYS A 36 6.69 7.92 26.29
N HIS A 37 6.68 8.17 24.99
CA HIS A 37 7.83 8.01 24.13
C HIS A 37 8.67 9.29 24.06
N VAL A 38 9.99 9.11 24.12
CA VAL A 38 10.97 10.18 23.93
C VAL A 38 11.53 10.05 22.53
N VAL A 39 11.17 11.01 21.67
CA VAL A 39 11.48 10.97 20.25
C VAL A 39 12.31 12.17 19.83
N GLU A 40 12.87 12.11 18.63
CA GLU A 40 13.48 13.29 18.05
C GLU A 40 12.42 14.32 17.64
N GLU A 41 12.83 15.60 17.62
CA GLU A 41 12.00 16.74 17.22
C GLU A 41 11.26 16.47 15.91
N GLY A 42 11.92 15.77 14.99
CA GLY A 42 11.34 15.44 13.71
C GLY A 42 10.09 14.55 13.77
N THR A 43 10.11 13.55 14.63
CA THR A 43 8.97 12.65 14.85
C THR A 43 7.86 13.37 15.59
N ALA A 44 8.24 14.20 16.58
CA ALA A 44 7.30 15.03 17.30
C ALA A 44 6.53 15.96 16.36
N LEU A 45 7.23 16.62 15.43
CA LEU A 45 6.63 17.46 14.40
C LEU A 45 5.67 16.68 13.49
N ALA A 46 6.04 15.49 13.03
CA ALA A 46 5.19 14.69 12.14
C ALA A 46 3.88 14.27 12.80
N ILE A 47 3.96 13.77 14.04
CA ILE A 47 2.77 13.39 14.79
C ILE A 47 1.97 14.65 15.13
N GLY A 48 2.61 15.74 15.57
CA GLY A 48 1.90 16.99 15.82
C GLY A 48 1.18 17.55 14.60
N SER A 49 1.70 17.40 13.39
CA SER A 49 0.99 17.77 12.15
C SER A 49 -0.29 16.96 11.94
N VAL A 50 -0.28 15.66 12.23
CA VAL A 50 -1.49 14.83 12.20
C VAL A 50 -2.53 15.40 13.16
N PHE A 51 -2.13 15.70 14.40
CA PHE A 51 -3.00 16.28 15.42
C PHE A 51 -3.55 17.66 15.02
N ALA A 52 -2.70 18.53 14.47
CA ALA A 52 -3.09 19.85 13.96
C ALA A 52 -4.13 19.73 12.83
N ALA A 53 -3.92 18.82 11.88
CA ALA A 53 -4.79 18.65 10.72
C ALA A 53 -6.18 18.10 11.09
N ILE A 54 -6.27 17.26 12.13
CA ILE A 54 -7.56 16.72 12.59
C ILE A 54 -8.30 17.61 13.60
N ALA A 55 -7.60 18.52 14.27
CA ALA A 55 -8.17 19.33 15.35
C ALA A 55 -9.45 20.12 14.92
N PRO A 56 -9.48 20.82 13.76
CA PRO A 56 -10.70 21.51 13.32
C PRO A 56 -11.86 20.56 13.00
N ARG A 57 -11.57 19.35 12.52
CA ARG A 57 -12.58 18.35 12.09
C ARG A 57 -13.30 17.70 13.27
N LEU A 58 -12.78 17.83 14.48
CA LEU A 58 -13.40 17.33 15.71
C LEU A 58 -14.21 18.41 16.43
N ASN A 59 -14.19 19.65 15.94
CA ASN A 59 -14.75 20.81 16.62
C ASN A 59 -16.12 21.30 16.11
N GLY A 60 -16.97 20.41 15.59
CA GLY A 60 -18.27 20.87 15.15
C GLY A 60 -19.15 19.76 14.66
N ILE A 61 -20.06 19.33 15.52
CA ILE A 61 -21.26 18.59 15.14
C ILE A 61 -20.97 17.16 14.61
N ARG A 62 -20.94 16.18 15.53
CA ARG A 62 -20.88 14.73 15.22
C ARG A 62 -22.20 14.20 14.62
N LEU A 63 -22.68 14.76 13.50
CA LEU A 63 -23.97 14.40 12.93
C LEU A 63 -23.87 13.37 11.80
N THR A 64 -22.71 13.14 11.19
CA THR A 64 -22.60 12.24 10.03
C THR A 64 -21.93 10.90 10.34
N TYR A 65 -22.32 9.86 9.60
CA TYR A 65 -21.66 8.55 9.66
C TYR A 65 -20.22 8.58 9.11
N LYS A 66 -19.87 9.58 8.27
CA LYS A 66 -18.51 9.78 7.75
C LYS A 66 -17.57 10.26 8.86
N GLU A 67 -17.98 11.25 9.65
CA GLU A 67 -17.17 11.76 10.78
C GLU A 67 -16.92 10.68 11.83
N LYS A 68 -17.96 9.93 12.25
CA LYS A 68 -17.80 8.82 13.20
C LYS A 68 -16.84 7.74 12.69
N ARG A 69 -16.89 7.45 11.39
CA ARG A 69 -15.97 6.50 10.76
C ARG A 69 -14.55 7.03 10.73
N PHE A 70 -14.37 8.30 10.37
CA PHE A 70 -13.06 8.94 10.39
C PHE A 70 -12.47 8.97 11.80
N GLU A 71 -13.23 9.38 12.82
CA GLU A 71 -12.81 9.32 14.23
C GLU A 71 -12.33 7.91 14.63
N ARG A 72 -13.11 6.88 14.27
CA ARG A 72 -12.76 5.48 14.52
C ARG A 72 -11.48 5.07 13.79
N ASN A 73 -11.30 5.48 12.54
CA ASN A 73 -10.10 5.16 11.76
C ASN A 73 -8.87 5.89 12.32
N ILE A 74 -9.02 7.13 12.79
CA ILE A 74 -7.94 7.89 13.45
C ILE A 74 -7.55 7.23 14.78
N LYS A 75 -8.50 6.72 15.58
CA LYS A 75 -8.20 5.92 16.78
C LYS A 75 -7.27 4.76 16.47
N GLU A 76 -7.63 3.98 15.45
CA GLU A 76 -6.83 2.83 15.04
C GLU A 76 -5.47 3.27 14.51
N ALA A 77 -5.41 4.33 13.70
CA ALA A 77 -4.16 4.86 13.18
C ALA A 77 -3.19 5.29 14.29
N LEU A 78 -3.68 6.03 15.29
CA LEU A 78 -2.88 6.47 16.43
C LEU A 78 -2.41 5.29 17.29
N SER A 79 -3.25 4.26 17.47
CA SER A 79 -2.84 3.03 18.16
C SER A 79 -1.74 2.27 17.41
N VAL A 80 -1.78 2.24 16.08
CA VAL A 80 -0.74 1.62 15.26
C VAL A 80 0.55 2.45 15.30
N LEU A 81 0.44 3.78 15.27
CA LEU A 81 1.59 4.69 15.41
C LEU A 81 2.29 4.51 16.76
N ASP A 82 1.53 4.43 17.86
CA ASP A 82 2.08 4.20 19.20
C ASP A 82 2.95 2.93 19.26
N LYS A 83 2.47 1.84 18.67
CA LYS A 83 3.20 0.56 18.60
C LYS A 83 4.45 0.61 17.72
N LYS A 84 4.58 1.61 16.84
CA LYS A 84 5.61 1.70 15.80
C LYS A 84 6.42 2.99 15.88
N ILE A 85 6.29 3.73 16.98
CA ILE A 85 6.87 5.06 17.13
C ILE A 85 8.39 5.05 17.02
N ASP A 86 9.06 4.00 17.53
CA ASP A 86 10.51 3.85 17.39
C ASP A 86 10.93 3.62 15.92
N VAL A 87 10.12 2.88 15.15
CA VAL A 87 10.39 2.64 13.72
C VAL A 87 10.18 3.93 12.93
N LEU A 88 9.10 4.66 13.24
CA LEU A 88 8.83 5.97 12.69
C LEU A 88 9.98 6.95 12.98
N ASP A 89 10.47 7.00 14.23
CA ASP A 89 11.56 7.88 14.65
C ASP A 89 12.84 7.60 13.87
N ASN A 90 13.21 6.32 13.75
CA ASN A 90 14.37 5.93 12.95
C ASN A 90 14.23 6.27 11.46
N HIS A 91 13.04 6.05 10.88
CA HIS A 91 12.82 6.34 9.46
C HIS A 91 12.87 7.83 9.17
N ILE A 92 12.11 8.65 9.91
CA ILE A 92 12.01 10.08 9.63
C ILE A 92 13.33 10.82 9.87
N THR A 93 14.09 10.42 10.90
CA THR A 93 15.38 11.05 11.23
C THR A 93 16.48 10.72 10.21
N SER A 94 16.32 9.61 9.49
CA SER A 94 17.23 9.22 8.39
C SER A 94 17.01 10.01 7.09
N LEU A 95 15.89 10.76 6.98
CA LEU A 95 15.55 11.53 5.80
C LEU A 95 16.24 12.90 5.77
N SER A 96 16.37 13.47 4.57
CA SER A 96 16.73 14.87 4.39
C SER A 96 15.63 15.81 4.93
N ASN A 97 15.98 17.05 5.28
CA ASN A 97 15.01 18.02 5.78
C ASN A 97 13.82 18.23 4.82
N GLU A 98 14.09 18.31 3.51
CA GLU A 98 13.03 18.44 2.50
C GLU A 98 12.06 17.25 2.52
N MET A 99 12.58 16.03 2.61
CA MET A 99 11.76 14.82 2.68
C MET A 99 11.00 14.75 4.02
N GLN A 100 11.64 15.15 5.12
CA GLN A 100 10.95 15.27 6.41
C GLN A 100 9.77 16.24 6.32
N ASP A 101 9.92 17.39 5.67
CA ASP A 101 8.84 18.38 5.51
C ASP A 101 7.67 17.80 4.69
N LYS A 102 7.95 17.05 3.62
CA LYS A 102 6.90 16.35 2.85
C LYS A 102 6.14 15.33 3.70
N PHE A 103 6.85 14.51 4.48
CA PHE A 103 6.26 13.51 5.37
C PHE A 103 5.56 14.10 6.59
N ARG A 104 5.81 15.36 6.93
CA ARG A 104 5.13 16.09 8.02
C ARG A 104 3.95 16.92 7.55
N GLY A 105 3.92 17.30 6.28
CA GLY A 105 2.84 18.11 5.68
C GLY A 105 2.06 17.30 4.66
N LEU A 106 2.45 17.47 3.40
CA LEU A 106 1.71 16.98 2.24
C LEU A 106 1.29 15.50 2.33
N TYR A 107 2.20 14.60 2.70
CA TYR A 107 1.87 13.17 2.72
C TYR A 107 0.99 12.78 3.92
N VAL A 108 1.00 13.57 5.00
CA VAL A 108 0.04 13.42 6.11
C VAL A 108 -1.36 13.76 5.63
N GLU A 109 -1.53 14.84 4.86
CA GLU A 109 -2.83 15.21 4.28
C GLU A 109 -3.41 14.07 3.44
N TRP A 110 -2.58 13.46 2.57
CA TRP A 110 -3.03 12.35 1.73
C TRP A 110 -3.42 11.11 2.52
N ILE A 111 -2.68 10.76 3.58
CA ILE A 111 -3.07 9.66 4.47
C ILE A 111 -4.37 9.99 5.21
N LEU A 112 -4.56 11.23 5.66
CA LEU A 112 -5.80 11.63 6.35
C LEU A 112 -7.01 11.53 5.42
N ASP A 113 -6.86 11.90 4.14
CA ASP A 113 -7.92 11.74 3.14
C ASP A 113 -8.26 10.26 2.90
N ASN A 114 -7.24 9.39 2.86
CA ASN A 114 -7.44 7.95 2.78
C ASN A 114 -8.20 7.41 3.99
N LEU A 115 -7.82 7.82 5.19
CA LEU A 115 -8.48 7.41 6.44
C LEU A 115 -9.92 7.93 6.54
N TYR A 116 -10.21 9.07 5.93
CA TYR A 116 -11.57 9.64 5.91
C TYR A 116 -12.53 8.78 5.06
N GLU A 117 -12.07 8.29 3.91
CA GLU A 117 -12.91 7.48 3.03
C GLU A 117 -12.90 5.98 3.35
N GLU A 118 -11.90 5.47 4.07
CA GLU A 118 -11.73 4.04 4.35
C GLU A 118 -12.89 3.44 5.14
N LYS A 119 -13.51 2.40 4.58
CA LYS A 119 -14.67 1.71 5.16
C LYS A 119 -14.26 0.57 6.09
N GLN A 120 -13.16 -0.10 5.78
CA GLN A 120 -12.65 -1.28 6.49
C GLN A 120 -11.61 -0.85 7.52
N ILE A 121 -11.98 -0.87 8.80
CA ILE A 121 -11.06 -0.48 9.88
C ILE A 121 -9.83 -1.39 9.92
N GLU A 122 -9.98 -2.65 9.53
CA GLU A 122 -8.90 -3.63 9.47
C GLU A 122 -7.83 -3.28 8.43
N LYS A 123 -8.10 -2.31 7.56
CA LYS A 123 -7.16 -1.81 6.55
C LYS A 123 -6.31 -0.63 7.02
N VAL A 124 -6.73 0.06 8.08
CA VAL A 124 -5.98 1.19 8.65
C VAL A 124 -4.55 0.79 9.04
N PRO A 125 -4.29 -0.37 9.67
CA PRO A 125 -2.92 -0.79 9.96
C PRO A 125 -2.03 -0.90 8.71
N TYR A 126 -2.57 -1.38 7.59
CA TYR A 126 -1.83 -1.45 6.31
C TYR A 126 -1.52 -0.05 5.77
N GLN A 127 -2.43 0.92 5.91
CA GLN A 127 -2.22 2.30 5.48
C GLN A 127 -1.11 2.99 6.28
N ILE A 128 -1.13 2.84 7.61
CA ILE A 128 -0.11 3.44 8.48
C ILE A 128 1.24 2.74 8.33
N GLN A 129 1.26 1.40 8.24
CA GLN A 129 2.50 0.67 7.99
C GLN A 129 3.10 1.05 6.64
N GLY A 130 2.25 1.11 5.60
CA GLY A 130 2.62 1.58 4.28
C GLY A 130 3.27 2.96 4.34
N PHE A 131 2.60 3.93 4.98
CA PHE A 131 3.12 5.28 5.16
C PHE A 131 4.51 5.30 5.80
N ILE A 132 4.69 4.62 6.94
CA ILE A 132 5.99 4.54 7.63
C ILE A 132 7.04 3.88 6.75
N ASN A 133 6.71 2.81 6.04
CA ASN A 133 7.65 2.10 5.16
C ASN A 133 7.96 2.86 3.87
N MET A 134 7.13 3.83 3.50
CA MET A 134 7.38 4.75 2.39
C MET A 134 8.30 5.91 2.78
N MET A 135 8.57 6.13 4.08
CA MET A 135 9.56 7.10 4.56
C MET A 135 10.99 6.69 4.19
N ASN A 136 11.36 6.94 2.94
CA ASN A 136 12.69 6.72 2.41
C ASN A 136 13.08 7.89 1.48
N MET A 137 14.36 7.95 1.08
CA MET A 137 14.87 9.01 0.21
C MET A 137 14.38 8.92 -1.24
N ASP A 138 13.92 7.75 -1.67
CA ASP A 138 13.53 7.49 -3.06
C ASP A 138 12.02 7.71 -3.32
N THR A 139 11.23 7.98 -2.27
CA THR A 139 9.79 8.21 -2.41
C THR A 139 9.53 9.58 -3.01
N THR A 140 9.20 9.58 -4.29
CA THR A 140 8.68 10.75 -4.98
C THR A 140 7.18 10.92 -4.71
N ASP A 141 6.68 12.12 -4.97
CA ASP A 141 5.27 12.47 -4.84
C ASP A 141 4.38 11.50 -5.66
N ASP A 142 4.79 11.21 -6.90
CA ASP A 142 4.08 10.27 -7.78
C ASP A 142 4.06 8.84 -7.24
N ILE A 143 5.20 8.36 -6.71
CA ILE A 143 5.28 7.00 -6.15
C ILE A 143 4.40 6.91 -4.91
N MET A 144 4.39 7.95 -4.07
CA MET A 144 3.54 8.00 -2.88
C MET A 144 2.06 7.99 -3.25
N LEU A 145 1.65 8.80 -4.23
CA LEU A 145 0.28 8.81 -4.75
C LEU A 145 -0.13 7.45 -5.31
N ILE A 146 0.68 6.88 -6.22
CA ILE A 146 0.39 5.57 -6.82
C ILE A 146 0.25 4.50 -5.75
N PHE A 147 1.12 4.50 -4.74
CA PHE A 147 1.06 3.56 -3.62
C PHE A 147 -0.25 3.71 -2.83
N LEU A 148 -0.59 4.94 -2.43
CA LEU A 148 -1.80 5.24 -1.67
C LEU A 148 -3.09 4.95 -2.45
N GLU A 149 -3.15 5.33 -3.72
CA GLU A 149 -4.28 5.05 -4.61
C GLU A 149 -4.46 3.54 -4.82
N THR A 150 -3.37 2.82 -5.07
CA THR A 150 -3.41 1.36 -5.19
C THR A 150 -3.96 0.76 -3.91
N LEU A 151 -3.41 1.14 -2.74
CA LEU A 151 -3.89 0.64 -1.46
C LEU A 151 -5.37 0.97 -1.24
N ASN A 152 -5.83 2.18 -1.54
CA ASN A 152 -7.24 2.56 -1.44
C ASN A 152 -8.16 1.72 -2.32
N GLN A 153 -7.72 1.35 -3.53
CA GLN A 153 -8.49 0.56 -4.47
C GLN A 153 -8.59 -0.92 -4.06
N LEU A 154 -7.68 -1.41 -3.21
CA LEU A 154 -7.73 -2.76 -2.66
C LEU A 154 -8.62 -2.83 -1.43
N THR A 155 -9.34 -3.94 -1.29
CA THR A 155 -10.00 -4.34 -0.04
C THR A 155 -9.06 -5.20 0.79
N VAL A 156 -9.39 -5.40 2.06
CA VAL A 156 -8.67 -6.36 2.92
C VAL A 156 -8.72 -7.78 2.32
N LEU A 157 -9.81 -8.13 1.63
CA LEU A 157 -9.92 -9.40 0.93
C LEU A 157 -8.91 -9.48 -0.24
N ASP A 158 -8.79 -8.42 -1.03
CA ASP A 158 -7.81 -8.39 -2.13
C ASP A 158 -6.38 -8.57 -1.60
N ILE A 159 -6.06 -7.97 -0.44
CA ILE A 159 -4.76 -8.13 0.24
C ILE A 159 -4.56 -9.59 0.70
N ASP A 160 -5.55 -10.20 1.34
CA ASP A 160 -5.49 -11.61 1.77
C ASP A 160 -5.26 -12.54 0.56
N VAL A 161 -5.91 -12.27 -0.57
CA VAL A 161 -5.69 -13.04 -1.82
C VAL A 161 -4.30 -12.82 -2.37
N LEU A 162 -3.78 -11.59 -2.35
CA LEU A 162 -2.42 -11.31 -2.81
C LEU A 162 -1.37 -12.05 -1.97
N LYS A 163 -1.56 -12.12 -0.64
CA LYS A 163 -0.68 -12.86 0.28
C LYS A 163 -0.57 -14.34 -0.07
N MET A 164 -1.62 -14.97 -0.62
CA MET A 164 -1.58 -16.37 -1.05
C MET A 164 -0.49 -16.70 -2.08
N TYR A 165 0.00 -15.68 -2.80
CA TYR A 165 1.03 -15.84 -3.83
C TYR A 165 2.44 -15.52 -3.32
N SER A 166 2.58 -15.10 -2.07
CA SER A 166 3.87 -14.86 -1.43
C SER A 166 4.19 -15.98 -0.44
N TYR A 167 5.45 -16.42 -0.44
CA TYR A 167 5.95 -17.46 0.47
C TYR A 167 6.13 -16.96 1.92
N GLU A 168 6.05 -15.64 2.13
CA GLU A 168 6.21 -14.99 3.44
C GLU A 168 4.95 -15.11 4.31
N TYR A 169 3.87 -15.67 3.75
CA TYR A 169 2.55 -15.73 4.34
C TYR A 169 1.99 -17.15 4.28
N GLU A 170 1.23 -17.57 5.29
CA GLU A 170 0.62 -18.91 5.36
C GLU A 170 -0.76 -18.98 4.67
N GLU A 171 -1.25 -17.83 4.18
CA GLU A 171 -2.49 -17.71 3.44
C GLU A 171 -2.50 -18.67 2.24
N ASN A 172 -3.54 -19.50 2.17
CA ASN A 172 -3.78 -20.37 1.03
C ASN A 172 -5.25 -20.28 0.62
N TRP A 173 -5.55 -20.89 -0.53
CA TRP A 173 -6.88 -20.89 -1.13
C TRP A 173 -8.00 -21.28 -0.15
N LEU A 174 -7.84 -22.41 0.56
CA LEU A 174 -8.86 -22.89 1.50
C LEU A 174 -9.05 -21.89 2.64
N ASN A 175 -7.96 -21.45 3.25
CA ASN A 175 -8.01 -20.55 4.39
C ASN A 175 -8.72 -19.22 4.05
N VAL A 176 -8.44 -18.64 2.87
CA VAL A 176 -9.08 -17.38 2.46
C VAL A 176 -10.56 -17.59 2.14
N CYS A 177 -10.92 -18.65 1.43
CA CYS A 177 -12.32 -18.96 1.12
C CYS A 177 -13.15 -19.21 2.37
N GLU A 178 -12.65 -20.01 3.32
CA GLU A 178 -13.34 -20.29 4.58
C GLU A 178 -13.47 -19.04 5.44
N LYS A 179 -12.38 -18.27 5.59
CA LYS A 179 -12.35 -17.05 6.41
C LYS A 179 -13.25 -15.94 5.86
N ARG A 180 -13.33 -15.80 4.53
CA ARG A 180 -14.00 -14.66 3.87
C ARG A 180 -15.35 -15.03 3.26
N GLY A 181 -15.71 -16.31 3.22
CA GLY A 181 -16.97 -16.79 2.69
C GLY A 181 -17.15 -16.53 1.20
N ILE A 182 -16.07 -16.64 0.41
CA ILE A 182 -16.09 -16.34 -1.03
C ILE A 182 -16.07 -17.60 -1.90
N SER A 183 -16.75 -17.54 -3.04
CA SER A 183 -16.78 -18.61 -4.04
C SER A 183 -15.53 -18.62 -4.92
N TYR A 184 -15.40 -19.67 -5.74
CA TYR A 184 -14.35 -19.81 -6.73
C TYR A 184 -14.37 -18.67 -7.77
N GLU A 185 -15.55 -18.32 -8.27
CA GLU A 185 -15.74 -17.26 -9.26
C GLU A 185 -15.41 -15.88 -8.69
N GLN A 186 -15.76 -15.63 -7.43
CA GLN A 186 -15.42 -14.38 -6.74
C GLN A 186 -13.91 -14.24 -6.55
N MET A 187 -13.19 -15.33 -6.28
CA MET A 187 -11.73 -15.31 -6.25
C MET A 187 -11.14 -14.97 -7.61
N ASP A 188 -11.61 -15.61 -8.67
CA ASP A 188 -11.07 -15.36 -10.01
C ASP A 188 -11.26 -13.89 -10.42
N MET A 189 -12.36 -13.27 -10.02
CA MET A 189 -12.56 -11.82 -10.14
C MET A 189 -11.50 -11.00 -9.37
N ILE A 190 -11.15 -11.42 -8.15
CA ILE A 190 -10.13 -10.74 -7.33
C ILE A 190 -8.74 -10.91 -7.95
N LYS A 191 -8.40 -12.10 -8.44
CA LYS A 191 -7.12 -12.35 -9.13
C LYS A 191 -6.99 -11.46 -10.37
N ALA A 192 -8.04 -11.36 -11.19
CA ALA A 192 -8.07 -10.48 -12.35
C ALA A 192 -7.96 -8.98 -11.96
N LYS A 193 -8.58 -8.58 -10.83
CA LYS A 193 -8.40 -7.23 -10.29
C LYS A 193 -6.95 -6.98 -9.88
N LEU A 194 -6.32 -7.90 -9.16
CA LEU A 194 -4.92 -7.77 -8.72
C LEU A 194 -3.93 -7.77 -9.91
N GLU A 195 -4.22 -8.53 -10.97
CA GLU A 195 -3.49 -8.48 -12.24
C GLU A 195 -3.62 -7.10 -12.90
N ARG A 196 -4.82 -6.52 -12.95
CA ARG A 196 -5.02 -5.17 -13.51
C ARG A 196 -4.26 -4.09 -12.74
N HIS A 197 -4.04 -4.27 -11.43
CA HIS A 197 -3.19 -3.39 -10.63
C HIS A 197 -1.69 -3.70 -10.75
N GLY A 198 -1.30 -4.67 -11.58
CA GLY A 198 0.10 -5.07 -11.78
C GLY A 198 0.72 -5.81 -10.58
N LEU A 199 -0.10 -6.27 -9.62
CA LEU A 199 0.36 -6.99 -8.43
C LEU A 199 0.49 -8.50 -8.70
N LEU A 200 -0.31 -9.01 -9.63
CA LEU A 200 -0.19 -10.36 -10.19
C LEU A 200 0.07 -10.28 -11.70
N TYR A 201 0.53 -11.40 -12.28
CA TYR A 201 0.58 -11.61 -13.73
C TYR A 201 0.01 -12.99 -14.07
N SER A 202 -0.65 -13.12 -15.23
CA SER A 202 -1.10 -14.41 -15.74
C SER A 202 0.07 -15.18 -16.35
N ASN A 203 0.34 -16.36 -15.79
CA ASN A 203 1.29 -17.30 -16.38
C ASN A 203 0.80 -17.83 -17.74
N ASN A 204 -0.52 -17.75 -18.01
CA ASN A 204 -1.07 -18.18 -19.28
C ASN A 204 -0.71 -17.17 -20.38
N ASP A 205 -0.76 -15.88 -20.09
CA ASP A 205 -0.39 -14.83 -21.04
C ASP A 205 1.11 -14.83 -21.31
N ASP A 206 1.96 -14.99 -20.30
CA ASP A 206 3.41 -15.21 -20.49
C ASP A 206 3.69 -16.39 -21.44
N GLN A 207 2.93 -17.47 -21.30
CA GLN A 207 3.08 -18.64 -22.16
C GLN A 207 2.55 -18.39 -23.58
N ARG A 208 1.52 -17.57 -23.75
CA ARG A 208 1.01 -17.14 -25.06
C ARG A 208 2.05 -16.27 -25.77
N ASP A 209 2.61 -15.30 -25.07
CA ASP A 209 3.62 -14.39 -25.62
C ASP A 209 4.87 -15.17 -26.04
N ALA A 210 5.36 -16.09 -25.20
CA ALA A 210 6.48 -16.96 -25.56
C ALA A 210 6.17 -17.83 -26.80
N ASN A 211 4.92 -18.30 -26.96
CA ASN A 211 4.52 -19.03 -28.17
C ASN A 211 4.45 -18.12 -29.40
N ILE A 212 3.99 -16.87 -29.25
CA ILE A 212 3.92 -15.87 -30.32
C ILE A 212 5.33 -15.52 -30.77
N ASP A 213 6.27 -15.29 -29.86
CA ASP A 213 7.67 -15.02 -30.17
C ASP A 213 8.30 -16.14 -31.01
N LEU A 214 8.01 -17.41 -30.67
CA LEU A 214 8.46 -18.56 -31.48
C LEU A 214 7.87 -18.56 -32.89
N VAL A 215 6.63 -18.11 -33.06
CA VAL A 215 5.97 -18.00 -34.37
C VAL A 215 6.55 -16.85 -35.17
N VAL A 216 6.73 -15.68 -34.55
CA VAL A 216 7.36 -14.50 -35.17
C VAL A 216 8.78 -14.84 -35.62
N GLU A 217 9.58 -15.47 -34.77
CA GLU A 217 10.94 -15.90 -35.09
C GLU A 217 10.96 -16.88 -36.27
N TYR A 218 10.00 -17.82 -36.31
CA TYR A 218 9.86 -18.74 -37.44
C TYR A 218 9.52 -18.02 -38.75
N LEU A 219 8.56 -17.09 -38.72
CA LEU A 219 8.14 -16.32 -39.90
C LEU A 219 9.29 -15.43 -40.41
N ASP A 220 10.02 -14.76 -39.50
CA ASP A 220 11.18 -13.94 -39.86
C ASP A 220 12.28 -14.76 -40.52
N LYS A 221 12.60 -15.94 -39.97
CA LYS A 221 13.57 -16.85 -40.59
C LYS A 221 13.09 -17.30 -41.98
N ARG A 222 11.80 -17.59 -42.11
CA ARG A 222 11.20 -18.04 -43.37
C ARG A 222 11.25 -16.98 -44.45
N VAL A 223 10.83 -15.75 -44.15
CA VAL A 223 10.87 -14.62 -45.09
C VAL A 223 12.31 -14.30 -45.49
N LYS A 224 13.26 -14.34 -44.54
CA LYS A 224 14.67 -14.11 -44.84
C LYS A 224 15.27 -15.17 -45.76
N GLU A 225 14.91 -16.44 -45.60
CA GLU A 225 15.36 -17.52 -46.47
C GLU A 225 14.67 -17.49 -47.85
N GLU A 226 13.38 -17.20 -47.91
CA GLU A 226 12.64 -17.09 -49.18
C GLU A 226 13.20 -15.99 -50.10
N ASN A 227 13.70 -14.90 -49.52
CA ASN A 227 14.35 -13.82 -50.26
C ASN A 227 15.78 -14.12 -50.74
N LYS A 228 16.37 -15.28 -50.39
CA LYS A 228 17.70 -15.68 -50.87
C LYS A 228 17.59 -16.43 -52.19
N LYS A 229 18.47 -16.12 -53.16
CA LYS A 229 18.53 -16.78 -54.48
C LYS A 229 18.57 -18.32 -54.43
N ASN A 230 19.17 -18.89 -53.38
CA ASN A 230 19.26 -20.35 -53.14
C ASN A 230 18.71 -20.75 -51.76
N GLY A 231 17.71 -20.04 -51.25
CA GLY A 231 17.14 -20.30 -49.92
C GLY A 231 16.54 -21.70 -49.79
N ASN A 232 16.78 -22.37 -48.66
CA ASN A 232 16.20 -23.68 -48.40
C ASN A 232 15.20 -23.63 -47.23
N LEU A 233 13.92 -23.56 -47.56
CA LEU A 233 12.83 -23.50 -46.58
C LEU A 233 12.65 -24.80 -45.78
N SER A 234 13.12 -25.96 -46.27
CA SER A 234 12.90 -27.25 -45.60
C SER A 234 13.60 -27.35 -44.24
N ASN A 235 14.60 -26.51 -44.01
CA ASN A 235 15.40 -26.49 -42.80
C ASN A 235 14.82 -25.58 -41.71
N ILE A 236 13.81 -24.77 -42.03
CA ILE A 236 13.20 -23.83 -41.10
C ILE A 236 12.04 -24.53 -40.42
N ARG A 237 12.17 -24.75 -39.10
CA ARG A 237 11.16 -25.43 -38.30
C ARG A 237 10.67 -24.50 -37.21
N LEU A 238 9.36 -24.55 -36.94
CA LEU A 238 8.77 -23.85 -35.80
C LEU A 238 9.31 -24.45 -34.50
N GLY A 239 9.62 -23.58 -33.54
CA GLY A 239 9.98 -24.01 -32.19
C GLY A 239 8.85 -24.79 -31.52
N LYS A 240 9.17 -25.56 -30.47
CA LYS A 240 8.15 -26.33 -29.74
C LYS A 240 7.29 -25.38 -28.90
N THR A 241 6.08 -25.09 -29.39
CA THR A 241 5.09 -24.32 -28.63
C THR A 241 4.54 -25.15 -27.47
N LYS A 242 4.17 -24.47 -26.39
CA LYS A 242 3.56 -25.09 -25.21
C LYS A 242 2.05 -24.88 -25.23
N LYS A 243 1.25 -25.93 -24.98
CA LYS A 243 -0.22 -25.81 -24.87
C LYS A 243 -0.59 -24.93 -23.68
N VAL A 244 -1.26 -23.80 -23.94
CA VAL A 244 -1.76 -22.91 -22.90
C VAL A 244 -2.95 -23.58 -22.20
N LYS A 245 -2.95 -23.56 -20.87
CA LYS A 245 -4.04 -24.15 -20.07
C LYS A 245 -5.33 -23.35 -20.28
N LYS A 246 -6.48 -24.01 -20.09
CA LYS A 246 -7.79 -23.33 -20.15
C LYS A 246 -8.11 -22.55 -18.88
N THR A 247 -7.61 -23.02 -17.75
CA THR A 247 -7.74 -22.37 -16.45
C THR A 247 -6.66 -21.32 -16.29
N GLU A 248 -7.04 -20.13 -15.84
CA GLU A 248 -6.08 -19.07 -15.52
C GLU A 248 -5.22 -19.46 -14.32
N SER A 249 -3.95 -19.10 -14.40
CA SER A 249 -3.00 -19.33 -13.32
C SER A 249 -2.15 -18.08 -13.15
N TYR A 250 -1.95 -17.67 -11.91
CA TYR A 250 -1.34 -16.40 -11.57
C TYR A 250 -0.09 -16.59 -10.74
N SER A 251 0.78 -15.60 -10.80
CA SER A 251 1.99 -15.48 -9.99
C SER A 251 2.16 -14.03 -9.53
N ILE A 252 2.81 -13.82 -8.38
CA ILE A 252 3.04 -12.48 -7.85
C ILE A 252 4.15 -11.74 -8.60
N THR A 253 3.92 -10.49 -8.98
CA THR A 253 4.93 -9.65 -9.63
C THR A 253 5.98 -9.18 -8.62
N LYS A 254 7.07 -8.57 -9.10
CA LYS A 254 8.02 -7.86 -8.22
C LYS A 254 7.32 -6.73 -7.47
N LEU A 255 6.50 -5.94 -8.18
CA LEU A 255 5.70 -4.87 -7.59
C LEU A 255 4.76 -5.41 -6.51
N GLY A 256 4.08 -6.53 -6.74
CA GLY A 256 3.21 -7.16 -5.75
C GLY A 256 3.94 -7.59 -4.47
N ARG A 257 5.14 -8.17 -4.61
CA ARG A 257 5.98 -8.52 -3.45
C ARG A 257 6.45 -7.28 -2.68
N ASP A 258 6.95 -6.29 -3.40
CA ASP A 258 7.42 -5.04 -2.79
C ASP A 258 6.25 -4.31 -2.10
N PHE A 259 5.05 -4.31 -2.70
CA PHE A 259 3.83 -3.77 -2.11
C PHE A 259 3.46 -4.47 -0.79
N LEU A 260 3.44 -5.82 -0.75
CA LEU A 260 3.17 -6.56 0.48
C LEU A 260 4.16 -6.21 1.58
N LYS A 261 5.46 -6.15 1.28
CA LYS A 261 6.50 -5.74 2.25
C LYS A 261 6.32 -4.32 2.78
N LYS A 262 5.74 -3.42 1.98
CA LYS A 262 5.45 -2.05 2.42
C LYS A 262 4.30 -2.03 3.40
N ILE A 263 3.28 -2.88 3.25
CA ILE A 263 2.09 -2.83 4.11
C ILE A 263 2.12 -3.82 5.28
N GLY A 264 2.93 -4.90 5.22
CA GLY A 264 2.91 -6.01 6.17
C GLY A 264 4.27 -6.37 6.70
#